data_AF-A0A1W0BG03-F1
#
_entry.id   AF-A0A1W0BG03-F1
#
_cell.length_a   1.000
_cell.length_b   1.000
_cell.length_c   1.000
_cell.angle_alpha   90.00
_cell.angle_beta   90.00
_cell.angle_gamma   90.00
#
_symmetry.space_group_name_H-M   'P 1'
#
loop_
_entity.id
_entity.type
_entity.pdbx_description
1 polymer ?
#
loop_
_entity_poly.entity_id
_entity_poly.type
_entity_poly.pdbx_seq_one_letter_code
_entity_poly.pdbx_strand_id
1 'polypeptide(L)'
;MPPLTDLLRAMPPNNARLLDQLSGLNQQYGPFRIKITDANYFTKSAAKGRPGFTYMGVVYDNEENVVGTFGRKIYEDRKGKIVAYNNSLLMTRTRTGFATAFNTAMENYYRRCGVHRVELHAVQDGSYVFARQGFEFDRDRQFLRDTVNSIKARVAEMQCHPADRQLLSDILERFNGRVKNYPSPQELADLTGHDPALGETLMKGVIWRGVKFL
;
A
#
# COMPACT_ATOMS: atom_id res chain seq x y z
N MET A 1 12.68 -14.81 10.74
CA MET A 1 11.45 -14.65 9.93
C MET A 1 11.48 -15.67 8.80
N PRO A 2 10.38 -16.40 8.55
CA PRO A 2 10.36 -17.49 7.57
C PRO A 2 10.59 -16.99 6.13
N PRO A 3 11.28 -17.72 5.24
CA PRO A 3 11.36 -17.33 3.84
C PRO A 3 9.99 -17.44 3.15
N LEU A 4 9.53 -16.37 2.48
CA LEU A 4 8.23 -16.37 1.79
C LEU A 4 8.14 -17.43 0.68
N THR A 5 9.26 -17.74 0.02
CA THR A 5 9.33 -18.79 -1.01
C THR A 5 8.96 -20.16 -0.44
N ASP A 6 9.41 -20.47 0.77
CA ASP A 6 9.14 -21.77 1.41
C ASP A 6 7.66 -21.88 1.79
N LEU A 7 7.08 -20.77 2.27
CA LEU A 7 5.64 -20.69 2.55
C LEU A 7 4.82 -20.87 1.27
N LEU A 8 5.17 -20.17 0.18
CA LEU A 8 4.45 -20.27 -1.10
C LEU A 8 4.49 -21.67 -1.72
N ARG A 9 5.55 -22.45 -1.45
CA ARG A 9 5.77 -23.78 -2.01
C ARG A 9 5.41 -24.91 -1.04
N ALA A 10 4.84 -24.59 0.12
CA ALA A 10 4.45 -25.59 1.11
C ALA A 10 3.39 -26.54 0.54
N MET A 11 3.72 -27.83 0.52
CA MET A 11 2.84 -28.89 0.03
C MET A 11 2.75 -30.02 1.08
N PRO A 12 1.53 -30.45 1.47
CA PRO A 12 0.24 -29.83 1.16
C PRO A 12 0.08 -28.46 1.86
N PRO A 13 -0.75 -27.54 1.32
CA PRO A 13 -1.05 -26.27 1.98
C PRO A 13 -1.73 -26.52 3.33
N ASN A 14 -1.22 -25.88 4.38
CA ASN A 14 -1.73 -26.00 5.74
C ASN A 14 -1.79 -24.62 6.43
N ASN A 15 -3.00 -24.13 6.66
CA ASN A 15 -3.24 -22.79 7.21
C ASN A 15 -2.75 -22.65 8.66
N ALA A 16 -2.88 -23.70 9.49
CA ALA A 16 -2.41 -23.66 10.87
C ALA A 16 -0.87 -23.57 10.93
N ARG A 17 -0.17 -24.34 10.10
CA ARG A 17 1.28 -24.27 9.98
C ARG A 17 1.74 -22.92 9.43
N LEU A 18 1.03 -22.38 8.43
CA LEU A 18 1.31 -21.05 7.90
C LEU A 18 1.19 -19.97 8.99
N LEU A 19 0.12 -20.01 9.79
CA LEU A 19 -0.09 -19.09 10.90
C LEU A 19 1.03 -19.18 11.94
N ASP A 20 1.43 -20.39 12.33
CA ASP A 20 2.54 -20.63 13.25
C ASP A 20 3.85 -20.04 12.72
N GLN A 21 4.20 -20.32 11.46
CA GLN A 21 5.41 -19.79 10.84
C GLN A 21 5.39 -18.25 10.73
N LEU A 22 4.24 -17.68 10.34
CA LEU A 22 4.06 -16.24 10.26
C LEU A 22 4.08 -15.57 11.63
N SER A 23 3.74 -16.27 12.72
CA SER A 23 3.80 -15.72 14.08
C SER A 23 5.21 -15.26 14.49
N GLY A 24 6.26 -15.70 13.78
CA GLY A 24 7.60 -15.12 13.88
C GLY A 24 7.73 -13.65 13.44
N LEU A 25 6.66 -13.04 12.90
CA LEU A 25 6.55 -11.59 12.63
C LEU A 25 5.93 -10.82 13.80
N ASN A 26 5.42 -11.50 14.82
CA ASN A 26 4.80 -10.89 16.00
C ASN A 26 5.88 -10.22 16.84
N GLN A 27 5.94 -8.90 16.80
CA GLN A 27 6.87 -8.10 17.57
C GLN A 27 6.41 -6.63 17.58
N GLN A 28 7.21 -5.78 18.22
CA GLN A 28 7.00 -4.34 18.23
C GLN A 28 7.55 -3.68 16.96
N TYR A 29 6.78 -2.74 16.42
CA TYR A 29 7.16 -1.89 15.30
C TYR A 29 6.85 -0.44 15.66
N GLY A 30 7.89 0.34 15.96
CA GLY A 30 7.69 1.68 16.54
C GLY A 30 6.95 1.57 17.89
N PRO A 31 5.88 2.34 18.12
CA PRO A 31 5.20 2.36 19.42
C PRO A 31 4.14 1.27 19.63
N PHE A 32 3.95 0.34 18.68
CA PHE A 32 2.90 -0.68 18.79
C PHE A 32 3.42 -2.09 18.54
N ARG A 33 2.82 -3.06 19.22
CA ARG A 33 3.04 -4.49 19.02
C ARG A 33 2.01 -5.03 18.04
N ILE A 34 2.40 -5.98 17.19
CA ILE A 34 1.44 -6.70 16.35
C ILE A 34 1.28 -8.16 16.78
N LYS A 35 0.16 -8.75 16.42
CA LYS A 35 -0.06 -10.20 16.43
C LYS A 35 -0.77 -10.62 15.16
N ILE A 36 -0.22 -11.58 14.43
CA ILE A 36 -0.91 -12.26 13.34
C ILE A 36 -1.95 -13.19 13.96
N THR A 37 -3.18 -13.06 13.50
CA THR A 37 -4.34 -13.77 14.06
C THR A 37 -4.96 -14.74 13.08
N ASP A 38 -4.70 -14.56 11.78
CA ASP A 38 -5.25 -15.41 10.73
C ASP A 38 -4.31 -15.48 9.54
N ALA A 39 -4.25 -16.65 8.90
CA ALA A 39 -3.48 -16.88 7.69
C ALA A 39 -4.08 -18.02 6.86
N ASN A 40 -4.32 -17.76 5.57
CA ASN A 40 -5.02 -18.69 4.69
C ASN A 40 -4.37 -18.77 3.32
N TYR A 41 -4.09 -19.99 2.85
CA TYR A 41 -3.74 -20.23 1.45
C TYR A 41 -4.96 -20.02 0.55
N PHE A 42 -4.71 -19.56 -0.67
CA PHE A 42 -5.71 -19.54 -1.74
C PHE A 42 -5.10 -20.14 -3.02
N THR A 43 -5.93 -20.80 -3.81
CA THR A 43 -5.52 -21.51 -5.04
C THR A 43 -5.74 -20.68 -6.30
N LYS A 44 -6.55 -19.61 -6.24
CA LYS A 44 -6.75 -18.64 -7.32
C LYS A 44 -6.82 -17.23 -6.74
N SER A 45 -6.02 -16.31 -7.27
CA SER A 45 -6.15 -14.88 -6.97
C SER A 45 -7.09 -14.22 -7.99
N ALA A 46 -8.07 -13.44 -7.51
CA ALA A 46 -8.91 -12.58 -8.37
C ALA A 46 -8.08 -11.58 -9.21
N ALA A 47 -6.85 -11.28 -8.80
CA ALA A 47 -5.94 -10.32 -9.44
C ALA A 47 -4.77 -11.01 -10.17
N LYS A 48 -5.05 -11.93 -11.09
CA LYS A 48 -4.08 -12.48 -12.07
C LYS A 48 -2.90 -13.31 -11.51
N GLY A 49 -2.88 -13.69 -10.23
CA GLY A 49 -1.79 -14.44 -9.58
C GLY A 49 -2.02 -15.95 -9.44
N ARG A 50 -0.90 -16.71 -9.38
CA ARG A 50 -0.80 -18.12 -8.98
C ARG A 50 -1.19 -18.30 -7.50
N PRO A 51 -1.25 -19.54 -6.96
CA PRO A 51 -1.51 -19.77 -5.54
C PRO A 51 -0.65 -18.89 -4.64
N GLY A 52 -1.20 -18.55 -3.48
CA GLY A 52 -0.52 -17.70 -2.51
C GLY A 52 -1.23 -17.77 -1.18
N PHE A 53 -1.01 -16.79 -0.33
CA PHE A 53 -1.68 -16.72 0.96
C PHE A 53 -1.99 -15.28 1.37
N THR A 54 -3.00 -15.13 2.21
CA THR A 54 -3.30 -13.91 2.94
C THR A 54 -2.98 -14.10 4.40
N TYR A 55 -2.61 -13.03 5.08
CA TYR A 55 -2.55 -13.03 6.54
C TYR A 55 -3.08 -11.70 7.09
N MET A 56 -3.72 -11.79 8.25
CA MET A 56 -4.27 -10.66 8.98
C MET A 56 -3.68 -10.61 10.38
N GLY A 57 -3.62 -9.42 10.94
CA GLY A 57 -3.22 -9.23 12.32
C GLY A 57 -3.81 -8.02 12.97
N VAL A 58 -3.61 -7.97 14.27
CA VAL A 58 -4.11 -6.94 15.18
C VAL A 58 -2.92 -6.14 15.71
N VAL A 59 -3.14 -4.85 15.92
CA VAL A 59 -2.16 -3.90 16.46
C VAL A 59 -2.56 -3.53 17.89
N TYR A 60 -1.60 -3.60 18.80
CA TYR A 60 -1.77 -3.36 20.23
C TYR A 60 -0.90 -2.18 20.68
N ASP A 61 -1.43 -1.34 21.57
CA ASP A 61 -0.62 -0.37 22.31
C ASP A 61 0.07 -1.01 23.52
N ASN A 62 0.82 -0.19 24.29
CA ASN A 62 1.61 -0.65 25.44
C ASN A 62 0.73 -1.15 26.60
N GLU A 63 -0.55 -0.80 26.61
CA GLU A 63 -1.54 -1.25 27.59
C GLU A 63 -2.31 -2.48 27.10
N GLU A 64 -1.87 -3.11 26.00
CA GLU A 64 -2.50 -4.27 25.38
C GLU A 64 -3.91 -3.99 24.82
N ASN A 65 -4.25 -2.72 24.60
CA ASN A 65 -5.50 -2.35 23.92
C ASN A 65 -5.36 -2.54 22.40
N VAL A 66 -6.41 -3.03 21.75
CA VAL A 66 -6.48 -3.11 20.29
C VAL A 66 -6.68 -1.71 19.69
N VAL A 67 -5.72 -1.28 18.88
CA VAL A 67 -5.70 0.04 18.25
C VAL A 67 -5.65 -0.01 16.72
N GLY A 68 -5.72 -1.21 16.14
CA GLY A 68 -5.75 -1.34 14.69
C GLY A 68 -5.73 -2.77 14.19
N THR A 69 -5.86 -2.91 12.88
CA THR A 69 -5.74 -4.17 12.15
C THR A 69 -4.98 -3.96 10.85
N PHE A 70 -4.39 -5.03 10.33
CA PHE A 70 -3.74 -5.00 9.03
C PHE A 70 -3.96 -6.32 8.28
N GLY A 71 -3.84 -6.25 6.97
CA GLY A 71 -3.95 -7.38 6.07
C GLY A 71 -2.86 -7.31 5.00
N ARG A 72 -2.31 -8.48 4.68
CA ARG A 72 -1.31 -8.65 3.62
C ARG A 72 -1.66 -9.85 2.78
N LYS A 73 -1.25 -9.80 1.52
CA LYS A 73 -1.39 -10.90 0.57
C LYS A 73 -0.06 -11.13 -0.12
N ILE A 74 0.39 -12.37 -0.16
CA ILE A 74 1.62 -12.79 -0.83
C ILE A 74 1.24 -13.77 -1.93
N TYR A 75 1.75 -13.56 -3.14
CA TYR A 75 1.42 -14.40 -4.28
C TYR A 75 2.52 -14.40 -5.33
N GLU A 76 2.55 -15.42 -6.19
CA GLU A 76 3.36 -15.38 -7.40
C GLU A 76 2.56 -14.81 -8.58
N ASP A 77 3.15 -13.88 -9.33
CA ASP A 77 2.54 -13.42 -10.58
C ASP A 77 2.70 -14.47 -11.71
N ARG A 78 2.16 -14.15 -12.90
CA ARG A 78 2.21 -15.06 -14.05
C ARG A 78 3.64 -15.38 -14.53
N LYS A 79 4.62 -14.55 -14.18
CA LYS A 79 6.04 -14.72 -14.50
C LYS A 79 6.80 -15.43 -13.37
N GLY A 80 6.10 -15.90 -12.34
CA GLY A 80 6.71 -16.57 -11.18
C GLY A 80 7.46 -15.62 -10.26
N LYS A 81 7.19 -14.31 -10.30
CA LYS A 81 7.77 -13.34 -9.37
C LYS A 81 6.90 -13.23 -8.12
N ILE A 82 7.54 -13.23 -6.95
CA ILE A 82 6.83 -13.04 -5.68
C ILE A 82 6.39 -11.58 -5.56
N VAL A 83 5.12 -11.37 -5.23
CA VAL A 83 4.49 -10.08 -5.06
C VAL A 83 3.88 -10.00 -3.66
N ALA A 84 4.17 -8.91 -2.96
CA ALA A 84 3.47 -8.56 -1.74
C ALA A 84 2.40 -7.51 -2.07
N TYR A 85 1.19 -7.67 -1.54
CA TYR A 85 0.10 -6.72 -1.69
C TYR A 85 -0.34 -6.24 -0.31
N ASN A 86 -0.26 -4.93 -0.10
CA ASN A 86 -0.72 -4.26 1.11
C ASN A 86 -2.24 -4.15 1.05
N ASN A 87 -2.94 -5.08 1.70
CA ASN A 87 -4.39 -5.20 1.58
C ASN A 87 -5.14 -4.19 2.46
N SER A 88 -4.74 -4.06 3.71
CA SER A 88 -5.32 -3.10 4.64
C SER A 88 -4.33 -2.72 5.73
N LEU A 89 -4.49 -1.52 6.26
CA LEU A 89 -3.90 -1.06 7.50
C LEU A 89 -4.84 0.01 8.07
N LEU A 90 -5.57 -0.34 9.12
CA LEU A 90 -6.53 0.53 9.78
C LEU A 90 -6.08 0.75 11.23
N MET A 91 -6.04 2.00 11.65
CA MET A 91 -5.62 2.39 12.99
C MET A 91 -6.66 3.33 13.59
N THR A 92 -6.94 3.20 14.88
CA THR A 92 -7.77 4.17 15.63
C THR A 92 -6.99 5.44 15.96
N ARG A 93 -5.65 5.39 15.91
CA ARG A 93 -4.74 6.52 16.15
C ARG A 93 -3.90 6.79 14.90
N THR A 94 -3.91 8.03 14.41
CA THR A 94 -3.10 8.46 13.24
C THR A 94 -1.85 9.22 13.69
N ARG A 95 -0.90 9.43 12.76
CA ARG A 95 0.34 10.22 12.99
C ARG A 95 1.25 9.71 14.13
N THR A 96 1.19 8.43 14.44
CA THR A 96 2.00 7.78 15.49
C THR A 96 3.36 7.24 15.00
N GLY A 97 3.64 7.32 13.70
CA GLY A 97 4.82 6.71 13.07
C GLY A 97 4.72 5.19 12.83
N PHE A 98 3.68 4.53 13.33
CA PHE A 98 3.49 3.07 13.20
C PHE A 98 3.54 2.58 11.76
N ALA A 99 2.71 3.16 10.88
CA ALA A 99 2.59 2.71 9.50
C ALA A 99 3.94 2.76 8.78
N THR A 100 4.71 3.82 8.99
CA THR A 100 6.07 3.97 8.44
C THR A 100 7.01 2.91 8.99
N ALA A 101 7.07 2.72 10.31
CA ALA A 101 7.95 1.74 10.95
C ALA A 101 7.62 0.31 10.51
N PHE A 102 6.33 -0.05 10.53
CA PHE A 102 5.85 -1.37 10.14
C PHE A 102 6.10 -1.65 8.65
N ASN A 103 5.72 -0.74 7.75
CA ASN A 103 5.92 -0.94 6.31
C ASN A 103 7.41 -0.99 5.95
N THR A 104 8.27 -0.19 6.57
CA THR A 104 9.72 -0.24 6.36
C THR A 104 10.30 -1.59 6.77
N ALA A 105 9.91 -2.10 7.94
CA ALA A 105 10.37 -3.40 8.41
C ALA A 105 9.87 -4.54 7.50
N MET A 106 8.62 -4.46 7.02
CA MET A 106 8.07 -5.41 6.06
C MET A 106 8.77 -5.35 4.71
N GLU A 107 9.06 -4.17 4.17
CA GLU A 107 9.86 -4.04 2.94
C GLU A 107 11.24 -4.69 3.07
N ASN A 108 11.92 -4.49 4.21
CA ASN A 108 13.22 -5.12 4.45
C ASN A 108 13.10 -6.65 4.53
N TYR A 109 12.04 -7.15 5.14
CA TYR A 109 11.74 -8.58 5.14
C TYR A 109 11.45 -9.09 3.72
N TYR A 110 10.65 -8.38 2.94
CA TYR A 110 10.31 -8.70 1.57
C TYR A 110 11.54 -8.75 0.65
N ARG A 111 12.46 -7.78 0.76
CA ARG A 111 13.75 -7.81 0.04
C ARG A 111 14.55 -9.06 0.34
N ARG A 112 14.70 -9.42 1.63
CA ARG A 112 15.41 -10.66 2.03
C ARG A 112 14.74 -11.92 1.48
N CYS A 113 13.43 -11.91 1.27
CA CYS A 113 12.68 -13.03 0.72
C CYS A 113 12.59 -13.03 -0.81
N GLY A 114 13.25 -12.10 -1.51
CA GLY A 114 13.21 -12.04 -2.98
C GLY A 114 11.86 -11.61 -3.55
N VAL A 115 11.05 -10.87 -2.79
CA VAL A 115 9.84 -10.22 -3.31
C VAL A 115 10.26 -9.22 -4.38
N HIS A 116 9.65 -9.30 -5.55
CA HIS A 116 9.97 -8.46 -6.70
C HIS A 116 9.36 -7.07 -6.61
N ARG A 117 8.15 -6.98 -6.04
CA ARG A 117 7.44 -5.70 -5.88
C ARG A 117 6.39 -5.77 -4.79
N VAL A 118 6.09 -4.61 -4.24
CA VAL A 118 4.94 -4.35 -3.37
C VAL A 118 3.87 -3.62 -4.17
N GLU A 119 2.63 -4.06 -4.06
CA GLU A 119 1.45 -3.45 -4.66
C GLU A 119 0.49 -2.96 -3.58
N LEU A 120 -0.32 -1.95 -3.90
CA LEU A 120 -1.34 -1.45 -2.99
C LEU A 120 -2.55 -0.85 -3.72
N HIS A 121 -3.62 -0.71 -2.95
CA HIS A 121 -4.75 0.15 -3.27
C HIS A 121 -4.87 1.19 -2.16
N ALA A 122 -4.41 2.39 -2.46
CA ALA A 122 -4.36 3.49 -1.52
C ALA A 122 -5.72 4.17 -1.45
N VAL A 123 -6.19 4.41 -0.23
CA VAL A 123 -7.41 5.13 0.10
C VAL A 123 -7.17 6.03 1.31
N GLN A 124 -7.97 7.10 1.45
CA GLN A 124 -7.98 7.99 2.63
C GLN A 124 -6.56 8.48 2.99
N ASP A 125 -6.22 8.52 4.28
CA ASP A 125 -4.89 8.92 4.77
C ASP A 125 -3.76 8.06 4.18
N GLY A 126 -4.04 6.78 3.87
CA GLY A 126 -3.08 5.89 3.23
C GLY A 126 -2.63 6.41 1.87
N SER A 127 -3.50 7.10 1.12
CA SER A 127 -3.17 7.64 -0.19
C SER A 127 -2.07 8.68 -0.16
N TYR A 128 -2.06 9.56 0.84
CA TYR A 128 -0.99 10.54 1.02
C TYR A 128 0.28 9.90 1.58
N VAL A 129 0.14 9.01 2.58
CA VAL A 129 1.28 8.34 3.22
C VAL A 129 2.09 7.52 2.21
N PHE A 130 1.43 6.70 1.40
CA PHE A 130 2.12 5.84 0.44
C PHE A 130 2.74 6.60 -0.74
N ALA A 131 2.14 7.74 -1.12
CA ALA A 131 2.67 8.58 -2.18
C ALA A 131 4.06 9.13 -1.86
N ARG A 132 4.34 9.33 -0.56
CA ARG A 132 5.64 9.78 -0.04
C ARG A 132 6.60 8.63 0.29
N GLN A 133 6.23 7.39 0.03
CA GLN A 133 7.03 6.19 0.36
C GLN A 133 7.68 5.53 -0.86
N GLY A 134 7.84 6.28 -1.96
CA GLY A 134 8.49 5.81 -3.18
C GLY A 134 7.66 4.79 -3.97
N PHE A 135 6.34 4.80 -3.80
CA PHE A 135 5.42 4.10 -4.68
C PHE A 135 5.14 4.94 -5.92
N GLU A 136 5.05 4.25 -7.06
CA GLU A 136 4.65 4.82 -8.35
C GLU A 136 3.24 4.36 -8.71
N PHE A 137 2.60 5.06 -9.65
CA PHE A 137 1.34 4.58 -10.20
C PHE A 137 1.52 3.23 -10.93
N ASP A 138 0.62 2.29 -10.66
CA ASP A 138 0.57 1.05 -11.43
C ASP A 138 0.25 1.35 -12.89
N ARG A 139 1.10 0.84 -13.79
CA ARG A 139 1.02 1.07 -15.24
C ARG A 139 0.10 0.10 -15.97
N ASP A 140 -0.55 -0.84 -15.28
CA ASP A 140 -1.66 -1.58 -15.87
C ASP A 140 -2.71 -0.59 -16.38
N ARG A 141 -3.12 -0.76 -17.64
CA ARG A 141 -3.95 0.21 -18.37
C ARG A 141 -5.25 0.55 -17.63
N GLN A 142 -5.85 -0.42 -16.96
CA GLN A 142 -7.10 -0.19 -16.24
C GLN A 142 -6.82 0.55 -14.93
N PHE A 143 -5.85 0.09 -14.14
CA PHE A 143 -5.49 0.70 -12.86
C PHE A 143 -4.99 2.14 -12.98
N LEU A 144 -4.21 2.43 -14.02
CA LEU A 144 -3.76 3.78 -14.30
C LEU A 144 -4.93 4.69 -14.68
N ARG A 145 -5.86 4.21 -15.52
CA ARG A 145 -7.06 4.95 -15.89
C ARG A 145 -7.92 5.29 -14.67
N ASP A 146 -8.17 4.30 -13.82
CA ASP A 146 -8.99 4.48 -12.62
C ASP A 146 -8.34 5.48 -11.65
N THR A 147 -7.02 5.40 -11.50
CA THR A 147 -6.22 6.35 -10.71
C THR A 147 -6.33 7.78 -11.25
N VAL A 148 -6.12 7.97 -12.57
CA VAL A 148 -6.23 9.30 -13.20
C VAL A 148 -7.64 9.87 -13.07
N ASN A 149 -8.67 9.03 -13.24
CA ASN A 149 -10.06 9.44 -13.06
C ASN A 149 -10.35 9.87 -11.62
N SER A 150 -9.83 9.13 -10.63
CA SER A 150 -9.98 9.50 -9.22
C SER A 150 -9.31 10.85 -8.91
N ILE A 151 -8.12 11.10 -9.45
CA ILE A 151 -7.43 12.39 -9.29
C ILE A 151 -8.24 13.53 -9.92
N LYS A 152 -8.71 13.35 -11.16
CA LYS A 152 -9.53 14.35 -11.87
C LYS A 152 -10.83 14.67 -11.11
N ALA A 153 -11.53 13.64 -10.64
CA ALA A 153 -12.75 13.80 -9.84
C ALA A 153 -12.45 14.56 -8.54
N ARG A 154 -11.40 14.16 -7.80
CA ARG A 154 -11.01 14.84 -6.56
C ARG A 154 -10.68 16.31 -6.79
N VAL A 155 -9.91 16.63 -7.83
CA VAL A 155 -9.60 18.03 -8.17
C VAL A 155 -10.90 18.79 -8.41
N ALA A 156 -11.83 18.28 -9.22
CA ALA A 156 -13.09 18.95 -9.54
C ALA A 156 -13.95 19.29 -8.29
N GLU A 157 -13.93 18.43 -7.27
CA GLU A 157 -14.67 18.62 -6.02
C GLU A 157 -14.00 19.56 -5.01
N MET A 158 -12.68 19.75 -5.12
CA MET A 158 -11.93 20.56 -4.16
C MET A 158 -12.28 22.05 -4.27
N GLN A 159 -12.75 22.62 -3.17
CA GLN A 159 -12.80 24.07 -2.97
C GLN A 159 -11.41 24.56 -2.57
N CYS A 160 -10.82 25.44 -3.37
CA CYS A 160 -9.49 25.99 -3.12
C CYS A 160 -9.36 27.39 -3.72
N HIS A 161 -8.27 28.08 -3.36
CA HIS A 161 -7.96 29.39 -3.90
C HIS A 161 -7.78 29.33 -5.43
N PRO A 162 -8.11 30.39 -6.21
CA PRO A 162 -7.93 30.39 -7.66
C PRO A 162 -6.51 30.05 -8.13
N ALA A 163 -5.48 30.46 -7.38
CA ALA A 163 -4.10 30.11 -7.67
C ALA A 163 -3.84 28.59 -7.54
N ASP A 164 -4.38 27.94 -6.51
CA ASP A 164 -4.28 26.49 -6.33
C ASP A 164 -5.07 25.76 -7.41
N ARG A 165 -6.20 26.32 -7.84
CA ARG A 165 -6.99 25.80 -8.95
C ARG A 165 -6.22 25.79 -10.25
N GLN A 166 -5.47 26.86 -10.54
CA GLN A 166 -4.62 26.92 -11.72
C GLN A 166 -3.50 25.87 -11.63
N LEU A 167 -2.81 25.80 -10.49
CA LEU A 167 -1.75 24.81 -10.26
C LEU A 167 -2.22 23.36 -10.47
N LEU A 168 -3.40 23.02 -9.93
CA LEU A 168 -4.00 21.69 -10.12
C LEU A 168 -4.37 21.45 -11.59
N SER A 169 -4.89 22.45 -12.29
CA SER A 169 -5.22 22.35 -13.71
C SER A 169 -3.99 22.08 -14.57
N ASP A 170 -2.90 22.80 -14.33
CA ASP A 170 -1.62 22.63 -15.03
C ASP A 170 -1.05 21.21 -14.84
N ILE A 171 -1.21 20.65 -13.63
CA ILE A 171 -0.84 19.27 -13.34
C ILE A 171 -1.75 18.27 -14.05
N LEU A 172 -3.07 18.54 -14.10
CA LEU A 172 -3.99 17.65 -14.78
C LEU A 172 -3.72 17.55 -16.28
N GLU A 173 -3.23 18.63 -16.91
CA GLU A 173 -2.85 18.62 -18.32
C GLU A 173 -1.73 17.61 -18.64
N ARG A 174 -0.84 17.34 -17.69
CA ARG A 174 0.22 16.33 -17.89
C ARG A 174 -0.34 14.92 -18.05
N PHE A 175 -1.51 14.63 -17.49
CA PHE A 175 -2.19 13.35 -17.70
C PHE A 175 -2.74 13.17 -19.13
N ASN A 176 -2.85 14.24 -19.92
CA ASN A 176 -3.26 14.16 -21.33
C ASN A 176 -2.09 13.78 -22.25
N GLY A 177 -0.85 13.82 -21.74
CA GLY A 177 0.37 13.49 -22.47
C GLY A 177 0.77 12.01 -22.42
N ARG A 178 2.05 11.75 -22.70
CA ARG A 178 2.63 10.40 -22.59
C ARG A 178 2.72 9.99 -21.12
N VAL A 179 2.39 8.73 -20.81
CA VAL A 179 2.45 8.16 -19.43
C VAL A 179 3.78 8.41 -18.72
N LYS A 180 4.91 8.39 -19.46
CA LYS A 180 6.23 8.68 -18.90
C LYS A 180 6.40 10.11 -18.32
N ASN A 181 5.50 11.02 -18.66
CA ASN A 181 5.50 12.42 -18.24
C ASN A 181 4.40 12.72 -17.21
N TYR A 182 3.61 11.72 -16.82
CA TYR A 182 2.62 11.87 -15.77
C TYR A 182 3.31 12.33 -14.47
N PRO A 183 2.65 13.16 -13.65
CA PRO A 183 3.15 13.45 -12.32
C PRO A 183 3.25 12.15 -11.51
N SER A 184 4.25 12.04 -10.66
CA SER A 184 4.36 10.90 -9.75
C SER A 184 3.42 11.09 -8.54
N PRO A 185 3.07 10.02 -7.81
CA PRO A 185 2.34 10.16 -6.55
C PRO A 185 3.04 11.13 -5.59
N GLN A 186 4.37 11.02 -5.48
CA GLN A 186 5.16 11.90 -4.62
C GLN A 186 5.05 13.37 -5.05
N GLU A 187 5.14 13.64 -6.35
CA GLU A 187 5.00 14.99 -6.88
C GLU A 187 3.63 15.60 -6.52
N LEU A 188 2.54 14.82 -6.63
CA LEU A 188 1.22 15.27 -6.21
C LEU A 188 1.12 15.51 -4.69
N ALA A 189 1.76 14.65 -3.90
CA ALA A 189 1.77 14.78 -2.44
C ALA A 189 2.61 15.96 -1.94
N ASP A 190 3.65 16.34 -2.69
CA ASP A 190 4.54 17.45 -2.37
C ASP A 190 4.03 18.80 -2.91
N LEU A 191 2.82 18.83 -3.51
CA LEU A 191 2.21 20.09 -3.95
C LEU A 191 1.96 21.05 -2.80
N THR A 192 2.47 22.26 -2.97
CA THR A 192 2.21 23.41 -2.11
C THR A 192 1.77 24.57 -2.98
N GLY A 193 0.77 25.31 -2.52
CA GLY A 193 0.31 26.53 -3.19
C GLY A 193 -0.01 27.62 -2.19
N HIS A 194 -1.11 28.34 -2.44
CA HIS A 194 -1.71 29.22 -1.46
C HIS A 194 -2.14 28.43 -0.21
N ASP A 195 -2.71 27.23 -0.39
CA ASP A 195 -2.79 26.22 0.66
C ASP A 195 -1.43 25.48 0.78
N PRO A 196 -0.69 25.62 1.91
CA PRO A 196 0.54 24.86 2.13
C PRO A 196 0.30 23.34 2.22
N ALA A 197 -0.93 22.90 2.47
CA ALA A 197 -1.33 21.51 2.57
C ALA A 197 -2.02 20.99 1.29
N LEU A 198 -1.93 21.70 0.17
CA LEU A 198 -2.65 21.38 -1.07
C LEU A 198 -2.48 19.91 -1.51
N GLY A 199 -1.25 19.41 -1.52
CA GLY A 199 -0.95 18.02 -1.89
C GLY A 199 -1.49 17.00 -0.89
N GLU A 200 -1.47 17.30 0.41
CA GLU A 200 -2.09 16.45 1.44
C GLU A 200 -3.61 16.40 1.25
N THR A 201 -4.26 17.56 1.07
CA THR A 201 -5.70 17.69 0.85
C THR A 201 -6.16 17.00 -0.43
N LEU A 202 -5.37 17.10 -1.51
CA LEU A 202 -5.59 16.37 -2.75
C LEU A 202 -5.50 14.86 -2.50
N MET A 203 -4.34 14.38 -2.08
CA MET A 203 -4.04 12.95 -2.07
C MET A 203 -4.91 12.16 -1.10
N LYS A 204 -5.32 12.74 0.04
CA LYS A 204 -6.23 12.08 0.99
C LYS A 204 -7.61 11.78 0.41
N GLY A 205 -8.04 12.50 -0.61
CA GLY A 205 -9.31 12.25 -1.32
C GLY A 205 -9.16 11.44 -2.60
N VAL A 206 -7.94 10.99 -2.93
CA VAL A 206 -7.69 10.17 -4.12
C VAL A 206 -7.64 8.70 -3.75
N ILE A 207 -8.24 7.86 -4.59
CA ILE A 207 -8.07 6.41 -4.58
C ILE A 207 -7.12 6.05 -5.73
N TRP A 208 -6.02 5.37 -5.42
CA TRP A 208 -5.02 5.05 -6.46
C TRP A 208 -4.37 3.69 -6.29
N ARG A 209 -3.89 3.13 -7.41
CA ARG A 209 -3.18 1.85 -7.47
C ARG A 209 -1.68 2.12 -7.50
N GLY A 210 -0.97 1.59 -6.52
CA GLY A 210 0.45 1.84 -6.33
C GLY A 210 1.29 0.58 -6.51
N VAL A 211 2.48 0.76 -7.06
CA VAL A 211 3.50 -0.28 -7.17
C VAL A 211 4.87 0.28 -6.75
N LYS A 212 5.63 -0.53 -6.01
CA LYS A 212 7.02 -0.25 -5.65
C LYS A 212 7.85 -1.49 -5.89
N PHE A 213 8.85 -1.39 -6.77
CA PHE A 213 9.79 -2.47 -7.00
C PHE A 213 10.84 -2.49 -5.88
N LEU A 214 11.29 -3.68 -5.49
CA LEU A 214 12.17 -3.91 -4.34
C LEU A 214 13.59 -4.27 -4.72
#